data_AF-X1NRP2-F1
#
_entry.id   AF-X1NRP2-F1
#
_cell.length_a   1.000
_cell.length_b   1.000
_cell.length_c   1.000
_cell.angle_alpha   90.00
_cell.angle_beta   90.00
_cell.angle_gamma   90.00
#
_symmetry.space_group_name_H-M   'P 1'
#
loop_
_entity.id
_entity.type
_entity.pdbx_description
1 polymer ?
#
loop_
_entity_poly.entity_id
_entity_poly.type
_entity_poly.pdbx_seq_one_letter_code
_entity_poly.pdbx_strand_id
1 'polypeptide(L)'
;MSYQDSGPKRETFTSFFGLLMTMIGVAVGLGAVWRFPYMVGKFGGAAFVLFYMAIVFFVGIPALMAEWTLGRYTKRGTLGSYERGGFPGGKYVGAFLFFIVFWATGYYSNAVGWVGFHALGEFLNAFGV
;
A
#
# COMPACT_ATOMS: atom_id res chain seq x y z
N MET A 1 -15.93 -40.05 9.90
CA MET A 1 -16.69 -38.85 10.26
C MET A 1 -15.82 -37.65 9.92
N SER A 2 -15.95 -37.11 8.71
CA SER A 2 -15.15 -36.00 8.20
C SER A 2 -15.68 -34.68 8.76
N TYR A 3 -14.90 -34.03 9.61
CA TYR A 3 -15.18 -32.67 10.05
C TYR A 3 -15.14 -31.76 8.82
N GLN A 4 -16.30 -31.38 8.29
CA GLN A 4 -16.39 -30.25 7.38
C GLN A 4 -16.02 -29.00 8.19
N ASP A 5 -14.83 -28.45 7.94
CA ASP A 5 -14.44 -27.14 8.45
C ASP A 5 -15.46 -26.11 7.92
N SER A 6 -16.46 -25.80 8.75
CA SER A 6 -17.54 -24.83 8.50
C SER A 6 -17.10 -23.39 8.74
N GLY A 7 -15.82 -23.09 8.55
CA GLY A 7 -15.28 -21.74 8.57
C GLY A 7 -15.57 -21.01 7.25
N PRO A 8 -15.73 -19.68 7.25
CA PRO A 8 -15.89 -18.91 6.02
C PRO A 8 -14.69 -19.15 5.09
N LYS A 9 -14.97 -19.58 3.86
CA LYS A 9 -13.95 -19.80 2.82
C LYS A 9 -13.33 -18.45 2.46
N ARG A 10 -11.99 -18.35 2.47
CA ARG A 10 -11.29 -17.10 2.16
C ARG A 10 -11.55 -16.69 0.72
N GLU A 11 -11.95 -15.43 0.54
CA GLU A 11 -12.16 -14.81 -0.77
C GLU A 11 -10.85 -14.73 -1.58
N THR A 12 -10.96 -14.96 -2.88
CA THR A 12 -9.85 -14.89 -3.84
C THR A 12 -10.21 -14.00 -5.00
N PHE A 13 -9.21 -13.31 -5.57
CA PHE A 13 -9.42 -12.53 -6.78
C PHE A 13 -9.85 -13.42 -7.95
N THR A 14 -10.88 -13.00 -8.68
CA THR A 14 -11.41 -13.70 -9.86
C THR A 14 -10.41 -13.71 -11.02
N SER A 15 -9.56 -12.69 -11.16
CA SER A 15 -8.59 -12.58 -12.25
C SER A 15 -7.26 -11.99 -11.80
N PHE A 16 -6.19 -12.36 -12.51
CA PHE A 16 -4.86 -11.76 -12.31
C PHE A 16 -4.85 -10.26 -12.62
N PHE A 17 -5.63 -9.84 -13.62
CA PHE A 17 -5.77 -8.42 -13.96
C PHE A 17 -6.38 -7.62 -12.79
N GLY A 18 -7.42 -8.16 -12.14
CA GLY A 18 -8.02 -7.53 -10.96
C GLY A 18 -7.03 -7.42 -9.81
N LEU A 19 -6.28 -8.50 -9.55
CA LEU A 19 -5.21 -8.49 -8.54
C LEU A 19 -4.16 -7.42 -8.85
N LEU A 20 -3.68 -7.34 -10.10
CA LEU A 20 -2.65 -6.40 -10.50
C LEU A 20 -3.12 -4.96 -10.39
N MET A 21 -4.34 -4.66 -10.84
CA MET A 21 -4.92 -3.31 -10.76
C MET A 21 -5.09 -2.84 -9.31
N THR A 22 -5.56 -3.73 -8.41
CA THR A 22 -5.64 -3.41 -6.99
C THR A 22 -4.26 -3.09 -6.40
N MET A 23 -3.25 -3.87 -6.75
CA MET A 23 -1.88 -3.65 -6.24
C MET A 23 -1.28 -2.35 -6.78
N ILE A 24 -1.47 -2.03 -8.07
CA ILE A 24 -1.02 -0.77 -8.66
C ILE A 24 -1.71 0.42 -7.98
N GLY A 25 -3.02 0.33 -7.76
CA GLY A 25 -3.80 1.38 -7.08
C GLY A 25 -3.33 1.65 -5.65
N VAL A 26 -2.86 0.63 -4.93
CA VAL A 26 -2.28 0.79 -3.58
C VAL A 26 -0.84 1.33 -3.64
N ALA A 27 -0.05 0.95 -4.65
CA ALA A 27 1.34 1.34 -4.78
C ALA A 27 1.53 2.78 -5.24
N VAL A 28 0.66 3.28 -6.14
CA VAL A 28 0.74 4.63 -6.70
C VAL A 28 -0.07 5.59 -5.83
N GLY A 29 0.62 6.39 -5.02
CA GLY A 29 -0.01 7.35 -4.11
C GLY A 29 0.32 8.81 -4.42
N LEU A 30 -0.34 9.72 -3.70
CA LEU A 30 -0.13 11.17 -3.80
C LEU A 30 1.35 11.54 -3.68
N GLY A 31 2.14 10.87 -2.85
CA GLY A 31 3.58 11.12 -2.70
C GLY A 31 4.37 11.06 -4.02
N ALA A 32 3.96 10.23 -4.98
CA ALA A 32 4.57 10.17 -6.31
C ALA A 32 4.28 11.42 -7.14
N VAL A 33 3.15 12.10 -6.89
CA VAL A 33 2.69 13.27 -7.65
C VAL A 33 3.44 14.55 -7.28
N TRP A 34 3.72 14.78 -5.99
CA TRP A 34 4.30 16.05 -5.53
C TRP A 34 5.66 15.88 -4.84
N ARG A 35 5.78 14.94 -3.90
CA ARG A 35 7.00 14.79 -3.10
C ARG A 35 8.17 14.26 -3.94
N PHE A 36 7.91 13.31 -4.84
CA PHE A 36 8.95 12.76 -5.70
C PHE A 36 9.54 13.82 -6.64
N PRO A 37 8.75 14.57 -7.45
CA PRO A 37 9.29 15.65 -8.28
C PRO A 37 10.01 16.74 -7.48
N TYR A 38 9.49 17.08 -6.30
CA TYR A 38 10.15 18.04 -5.42
C TYR A 38 11.55 17.57 -4.98
N MET A 39 11.69 16.31 -4.58
CA MET A 39 12.97 15.72 -4.20
C MET A 39 13.93 15.65 -5.40
N VAL A 40 13.44 15.26 -6.58
CA VAL A 40 14.22 15.25 -7.82
C VAL A 40 14.77 16.65 -8.11
N GLY A 41 13.92 17.68 -8.06
CA GLY A 41 14.36 19.07 -8.28
C GLY A 41 15.40 19.55 -7.27
N LYS A 42 15.28 19.15 -6.01
CA LYS A 42 16.17 19.57 -4.93
C LYS A 42 17.53 18.83 -4.92
N PHE A 43 17.55 17.55 -5.27
CA PHE A 43 18.71 16.67 -5.09
C PHE A 43 19.47 16.35 -6.39
N GLY A 44 19.54 17.30 -7.33
CA GLY A 44 20.37 17.15 -8.54
C GLY A 44 19.69 16.39 -9.69
N GLY A 45 18.35 16.37 -9.72
CA GLY A 45 17.58 15.94 -10.87
C GLY A 45 17.81 14.46 -11.23
N ALA A 46 18.36 14.24 -12.42
CA ALA A 46 18.58 12.90 -12.97
C ALA A 46 19.51 12.02 -12.11
N ALA A 47 20.50 12.60 -11.43
CA ALA A 47 21.39 11.84 -10.55
C ALA A 47 20.64 11.21 -9.36
N PHE A 48 19.70 11.95 -8.77
CA PHE A 48 18.83 11.44 -7.72
C PHE A 48 17.92 10.31 -8.24
N VAL A 49 17.37 10.45 -9.46
CA VAL A 49 16.51 9.42 -10.05
C VAL A 49 17.26 8.11 -10.28
N LEU A 50 18.50 8.16 -10.78
CA LEU A 50 19.33 6.97 -10.95
C LEU A 50 19.62 6.27 -9.62
N PHE A 51 19.99 7.03 -8.59
CA PHE A 51 20.22 6.49 -7.26
C PHE A 51 18.93 5.90 -6.65
N TYR A 52 17.81 6.61 -6.81
CA TYR A 52 16.49 6.13 -6.40
C TYR A 52 16.13 4.80 -7.06
N MET A 53 16.35 4.65 -8.38
CA MET A 53 16.12 3.38 -9.08
C MET A 53 16.99 2.25 -8.54
N ALA A 54 18.27 2.52 -8.25
CA ALA A 54 19.16 1.53 -7.65
C ALA A 54 18.63 1.04 -6.29
N ILE A 55 18.23 1.95 -5.41
CA ILE A 55 17.65 1.60 -4.10
C ILE A 55 16.33 0.84 -4.25
N VAL A 56 15.46 1.24 -5.19
CA VAL A 56 14.22 0.50 -5.47
C VAL A 56 14.52 -0.91 -5.93
N PHE A 57 15.51 -1.09 -6.81
CA PHE A 57 15.87 -2.41 -7.31
C PHE A 57 16.48 -3.31 -6.23
N PHE A 58 17.40 -2.80 -5.42
CA PHE A 58 18.12 -3.60 -4.41
C PHE A 58 17.39 -3.74 -3.07
N VAL A 59 16.51 -2.81 -2.72
CA VAL A 59 15.80 -2.82 -1.42
C VAL A 59 14.30 -2.93 -1.62
N GLY A 60 13.72 -2.11 -2.51
CA GLY A 60 12.27 -2.09 -2.73
C GLY A 60 11.71 -3.41 -3.25
N ILE A 61 12.29 -3.95 -4.33
CA ILE A 61 11.84 -5.21 -4.94
C ILE A 61 12.01 -6.38 -3.97
N PRO A 62 13.17 -6.62 -3.33
CA PRO A 62 13.32 -7.71 -2.38
C PRO A 62 12.39 -7.60 -1.17
N ALA A 63 12.20 -6.39 -0.63
CA ALA A 63 11.27 -6.16 0.48
C ALA A 63 9.82 -6.49 0.09
N LEU A 64 9.39 -6.08 -1.11
CA LEU A 64 8.06 -6.41 -1.63
C LEU A 64 7.89 -7.92 -1.84
N MET A 65 8.91 -8.60 -2.36
CA MET A 65 8.89 -10.06 -2.53
C MET A 65 8.81 -10.78 -1.18
N ALA A 66 9.53 -10.31 -0.16
CA ALA A 66 9.46 -10.85 1.19
C ALA A 66 8.05 -10.72 1.79
N GLU A 67 7.43 -9.54 1.70
CA GLU A 67 6.06 -9.34 2.20
C GLU A 67 5.05 -10.18 1.42
N TRP A 68 5.20 -10.28 0.10
CA TRP A 68 4.32 -11.07 -0.76
C TRP A 68 4.39 -12.58 -0.44
N THR A 69 5.60 -13.10 -0.23
CA THR A 69 5.80 -14.50 0.14
C THR A 69 5.26 -14.80 1.54
N LEU A 70 5.47 -13.91 2.52
CA LEU A 70 4.92 -14.03 3.86
C LEU A 70 3.38 -14.06 3.87
N GLY A 71 2.74 -13.15 3.12
CA GLY A 71 1.28 -13.12 2.97
C GLY A 71 0.71 -14.38 2.31
N ARG A 72 1.41 -14.95 1.32
CA ARG A 72 1.01 -16.21 0.68
C ARG A 72 1.20 -17.44 1.57
N TYR A 73 2.28 -17.48 2.35
CA TYR A 73 2.59 -18.57 3.27
C TYR A 73 1.57 -18.63 4.42
N THR A 74 1.29 -17.48 5.03
CA THR A 74 0.43 -17.41 6.23
C THR A 74 -1.06 -17.34 5.90
N LYS A 75 -1.42 -16.83 4.71
CA LYS A 75 -2.81 -16.61 4.24
C LYS A 75 -3.64 -15.78 5.23
N ARG A 76 -2.99 -14.90 6.00
CA ARG A 76 -3.60 -14.03 7.02
C ARG A 76 -3.28 -12.57 6.72
N GLY A 77 -4.06 -11.66 7.31
CA GLY A 77 -3.75 -10.22 7.30
C GLY A 77 -2.53 -9.89 8.16
N THR A 78 -2.10 -8.63 8.15
CA THR A 78 -0.82 -8.15 8.70
C THR A 78 -0.57 -8.57 10.16
N LEU A 79 -1.57 -8.54 11.04
CA LEU A 79 -1.37 -8.97 12.43
C LEU A 79 -1.11 -10.48 12.53
N GLY A 80 -1.94 -11.27 11.84
CA GLY A 80 -1.88 -12.74 11.88
C GLY A 80 -0.76 -13.34 11.03
N SER A 81 -0.22 -12.61 10.05
CA SER A 81 0.92 -13.04 9.24
C SER A 81 2.20 -13.00 10.04
N TYR A 82 2.45 -11.93 10.79
CA TYR A 82 3.65 -11.81 11.63
C TYR A 82 3.60 -12.75 12.84
N GLU A 83 2.41 -13.01 13.40
CA GLU A 83 2.23 -14.02 14.46
C GLU A 83 2.52 -15.44 13.94
N ARG A 84 1.98 -15.81 12.77
CA ARG A 84 2.17 -17.15 12.18
C ARG A 84 3.54 -17.32 11.51
N GLY A 85 4.22 -16.23 11.18
CA GLY A 85 5.54 -16.23 10.55
C GLY A 85 6.68 -16.67 11.47
N GLY A 86 6.42 -16.91 12.77
CA GLY A 86 7.43 -17.40 13.71
C GLY A 86 8.40 -16.33 14.21
N PHE A 87 8.11 -15.05 13.98
CA PHE A 87 8.94 -13.95 14.48
C PHE A 87 8.79 -13.78 16.00
N PRO A 88 9.88 -13.54 16.74
CA PRO A 88 9.81 -13.27 18.18
C PRO A 88 8.97 -12.02 18.43
N GLY A 89 7.85 -12.16 19.14
CA GLY A 89 6.92 -11.07 19.38
C GLY A 89 6.13 -10.62 18.14
N GLY A 90 5.97 -11.47 17.11
CA GLY A 90 5.32 -11.14 15.84
C GLY A 90 3.95 -10.46 15.95
N LYS A 91 3.15 -10.79 16.99
CA LYS A 91 1.88 -10.10 17.28
C LYS A 91 2.05 -8.60 17.56
N TYR A 92 3.11 -8.21 18.27
CA TYR A 92 3.39 -6.80 18.60
C TYR A 92 3.89 -6.05 17.38
N VAL A 93 4.74 -6.69 16.57
CA VAL A 93 5.23 -6.13 15.31
C VAL A 93 4.08 -5.90 14.34
N GLY A 94 3.21 -6.91 14.16
CA GLY A 94 2.03 -6.79 13.31
C GLY A 94 1.06 -5.71 13.80
N ALA A 95 0.84 -5.60 15.12
CA ALA A 95 0.00 -4.56 15.69
C ALA A 95 0.60 -3.16 15.47
N PHE A 96 1.91 -3.02 15.68
CA PHE A 96 2.62 -1.77 15.45
C PHE A 96 2.54 -1.32 13.98
N LEU A 97 2.78 -2.22 13.03
CA LEU A 97 2.63 -1.94 11.60
C LEU A 97 1.19 -1.53 11.25
N PHE A 98 0.20 -2.21 11.83
CA PHE A 98 -1.21 -1.83 11.66
C PHE A 98 -1.48 -0.41 12.16
N PHE A 99 -1.00 -0.03 13.34
CA PHE A 99 -1.20 1.32 13.88
C PHE A 99 -0.52 2.41 13.04
N ILE A 100 0.67 2.14 12.49
CA ILE A 100 1.33 3.07 11.57
C ILE A 100 0.47 3.32 10.33
N VAL A 101 -0.03 2.25 9.71
CA VAL A 101 -0.86 2.35 8.50
C VAL A 101 -2.18 3.04 8.81
N PHE A 102 -2.80 2.76 9.96
CA PHE A 102 -4.02 3.42 10.42
C PHE A 102 -3.83 4.94 10.53
N TRP A 103 -2.75 5.37 11.19
CA TRP A 103 -2.46 6.80 11.35
C TRP A 103 -2.14 7.48 10.01
N ALA A 104 -1.33 6.82 9.17
CA ALA A 104 -1.02 7.31 7.84
C ALA A 104 -2.31 7.49 7.01
N THR A 105 -3.21 6.52 7.07
CA THR A 105 -4.50 6.58 6.36
C THR A 105 -5.35 7.78 6.81
N GLY A 106 -5.34 8.11 8.10
CA GLY A 106 -6.03 9.30 8.61
C GLY A 106 -5.55 10.60 7.96
N TYR A 107 -4.24 10.81 7.86
CA TYR A 107 -3.66 11.97 7.16
C TYR A 107 -3.98 11.95 5.67
N TYR A 108 -3.85 10.79 5.02
CA TYR A 108 -4.14 10.64 3.59
C TYR A 108 -5.61 10.91 3.26
N SER A 109 -6.54 10.49 4.12
CA SER A 109 -7.98 10.74 3.95
C SER A 109 -8.28 12.24 3.93
N ASN A 110 -7.62 13.03 4.77
CA ASN A 110 -7.79 14.49 4.76
C ASN A 110 -7.31 15.07 3.43
N ALA A 111 -6.12 14.69 2.95
CA ALA A 111 -5.60 15.17 1.67
C ALA A 111 -6.52 14.81 0.48
N VAL A 112 -7.08 13.60 0.46
CA VAL A 112 -8.06 13.19 -0.55
C VAL A 112 -9.34 14.03 -0.46
N GLY A 113 -9.80 14.36 0.75
CA GLY A 113 -10.94 15.24 0.97
C GLY A 113 -10.78 16.63 0.34
N TRP A 114 -9.60 17.25 0.51
CA TRP A 114 -9.30 18.55 -0.13
C TRP A 114 -9.30 18.46 -1.66
N VAL A 115 -8.66 17.42 -2.22
CA VAL A 115 -8.66 17.21 -3.67
C VAL A 115 -10.08 17.02 -4.20
N GLY A 116 -10.90 16.21 -3.51
CA GLY A 116 -12.30 15.98 -3.87
C GLY A 116 -13.14 17.25 -3.80
N PHE A 117 -12.94 18.08 -2.77
CA PHE A 117 -13.63 19.37 -2.62
C PHE A 117 -13.33 20.33 -3.76
N HIS A 118 -12.05 20.51 -4.11
CA HIS A 118 -11.65 21.36 -5.23
C HIS A 118 -12.13 20.81 -6.58
N ALA A 119 -12.01 19.50 -6.79
CA ALA A 119 -12.49 18.86 -8.02
C ALA A 119 -14.00 19.05 -8.21
N LEU A 120 -14.78 18.90 -7.13
CA LEU A 120 -16.23 19.13 -7.18
C LEU A 120 -16.56 20.61 -7.38
N GLY A 121 -15.86 21.53 -6.72
CA GLY A 121 -16.05 22.97 -6.87
C GLY A 121 -15.80 23.45 -8.30
N GLU A 122 -14.70 23.02 -8.92
CA GLU A 122 -14.40 23.32 -10.33
C GLU A 122 -15.41 22.67 -11.29
N PHE A 123 -15.83 21.44 -10.99
CA PHE A 123 -16.85 20.76 -11.79
C PHE A 123 -18.19 21.51 -11.76
N LEU A 124 -18.66 21.94 -10.60
CA LEU A 124 -19.92 22.68 -10.47
C LEU A 124 -19.83 24.08 -11.13
N ASN A 125 -18.69 24.76 -10.96
CA ASN A 125 -18.43 26.04 -11.62
C ASN A 125 -18.44 25.90 -13.15
N ALA A 126 -17.94 24.78 -13.69
CA ALA A 126 -18.02 24.48 -15.12
C ALA A 126 -19.46 24.33 -15.65
N PHE A 127 -20.44 24.01 -14.79
CA PHE A 127 -21.86 24.00 -15.12
C PHE A 127 -22.58 25.31 -14.75
N GLY A 128 -21.85 26.34 -14.30
CA GLY A 128 -22.40 27.66 -13.99
C GLY A 128 -23.23 27.72 -12.70
N VAL A 129 -23.01 26.79 -11.77
CA VAL A 129 -23.59 26.80 -10.41
C VAL A 129 -22.54 27.21 -9.39
#